data_AF-A0A657AR26-F1
#
_entry.id   AF-A0A657AR26-F1
#
_cell.length_a   1.000
_cell.length_b   1.000
_cell.length_c   1.000
_cell.angle_alpha   90.00
_cell.angle_beta   90.00
_cell.angle_gamma   90.00
#
_symmetry.space_group_name_H-M   'P 1'
#
loop_
_entity.id
_entity.type
_entity.pdbx_description
1 polymer ?
#
loop_
_entity_poly.entity_id
_entity_poly.type
_entity_poly.pdbx_seq_one_letter_code
_entity_poly.pdbx_strand_id
1 'polypeptide(L)'
;MNSLPRASSSVWLKATYKATPQDFYVEEKMTMEFSGEGEHLYLFIEKTGQNTEFIAKQLAHYFGVKPMDVSYSGMKDRWAVTRQWFSVYVRNRQFDSIDLSGIEGVRLVELARHNKKLRRGEHVGNYFRLVVRGVSQTADLLSGLEYIREHGFPNYFGVQRFGRDNQNLERAKRWFAGEIKVSRSQRSFYLSAVRSYLFNIMLADKVQDGTWLVASDGPLYGDDAPGLAPKTDEENAFFAQYPELVRGLHKNRMTLARRPYRMPAENFSWSFDDDALTLHFNLMPGAFATSLLSELFDLEDASTRQMAEQ
;
A
#
# COMPACT_ATOMS: atom_id res chain seq x y z
N MET A 1 -6.37 -18.35 6.01
CA MET A 1 -7.50 -17.68 5.34
C MET A 1 -7.78 -18.46 4.07
N ASN A 2 -9.04 -18.79 3.80
CA ASN A 2 -9.42 -19.24 2.45
C ASN A 2 -9.00 -18.17 1.45
N SER A 3 -8.74 -18.57 0.21
CA SER A 3 -8.51 -17.61 -0.88
C SER A 3 -9.71 -16.66 -0.97
N LEU A 4 -9.44 -15.36 -0.92
CA LEU A 4 -10.49 -14.36 -1.16
C LEU A 4 -11.04 -14.55 -2.59
N PRO A 5 -12.35 -14.40 -2.79
CA PRO A 5 -12.95 -14.53 -4.10
C PRO A 5 -12.42 -13.42 -5.02
N ARG A 6 -12.35 -13.74 -6.32
CA ARG A 6 -11.94 -12.79 -7.36
C ARG A 6 -13.17 -12.29 -8.09
N ALA A 7 -13.08 -11.08 -8.61
CA ALA A 7 -14.08 -10.55 -9.51
C ALA A 7 -13.88 -11.03 -10.94
N SER A 8 -12.61 -11.20 -11.36
CA SER A 8 -12.34 -11.74 -12.69
C SER A 8 -12.59 -13.26 -12.73
N SER A 9 -13.21 -13.73 -13.81
CA SER A 9 -13.41 -15.16 -14.09
C SER A 9 -12.20 -15.85 -14.72
N SER A 10 -11.05 -15.16 -14.81
CA SER A 10 -9.83 -15.69 -15.42
C SER A 10 -9.27 -16.89 -14.66
N VAL A 11 -8.64 -17.82 -15.36
CA VAL A 11 -7.93 -18.96 -14.77
C VAL A 11 -6.71 -18.44 -14.00
N TRP A 12 -6.45 -19.00 -12.81
CA TRP A 12 -5.22 -18.70 -12.10
C TRP A 12 -4.01 -19.23 -12.85
N LEU A 13 -3.24 -18.30 -13.39
CA LEU A 13 -1.92 -18.58 -13.91
C LEU A 13 -0.92 -18.45 -12.76
N LYS A 14 -0.08 -19.46 -12.58
CA LYS A 14 1.08 -19.35 -11.70
C LYS A 14 2.04 -18.35 -12.30
N ALA A 15 2.50 -17.40 -11.51
CA ALA A 15 3.42 -16.39 -11.98
C ALA A 15 4.36 -15.92 -10.88
N THR A 16 5.54 -15.44 -11.27
CA THR A 16 6.51 -14.89 -10.33
C THR A 16 6.54 -13.37 -10.45
N TYR A 17 6.59 -12.67 -9.31
CA TYR A 17 6.81 -11.23 -9.27
C TYR A 17 7.96 -10.89 -8.31
N LYS A 18 8.52 -9.69 -8.46
CA LYS A 18 9.71 -9.23 -7.69
C LYS A 18 10.92 -10.17 -7.84
N ALA A 19 11.15 -10.75 -9.02
CA ALA A 19 12.36 -11.54 -9.26
C ALA A 19 13.62 -10.66 -9.17
N THR A 20 13.53 -9.44 -9.69
CA THR A 20 14.47 -8.35 -9.41
C THR A 20 13.74 -7.12 -8.84
N PRO A 21 14.42 -6.19 -8.15
CA PRO A 21 13.80 -4.93 -7.73
C PRO A 21 13.16 -4.13 -8.88
N GLN A 22 13.72 -4.21 -10.09
CA GLN A 22 13.25 -3.52 -11.29
C GLN A 22 11.89 -4.03 -11.79
N ASP A 23 11.54 -5.28 -11.45
CA ASP A 23 10.24 -5.86 -11.76
C ASP A 23 9.11 -5.22 -10.94
N PHE A 24 9.44 -4.46 -9.90
CA PHE A 24 8.46 -3.77 -9.07
C PHE A 24 8.85 -2.30 -8.93
N TYR A 25 8.40 -1.50 -9.89
CA TYR A 25 8.59 -0.06 -9.88
C TYR A 25 7.38 0.66 -9.30
N VAL A 26 7.63 1.58 -8.35
CA VAL A 26 6.58 2.41 -7.75
C VAL A 26 7.02 3.88 -7.75
N GLU A 27 6.21 4.76 -8.31
CA GLU A 27 6.46 6.19 -8.29
C GLU A 27 5.32 6.91 -7.58
N GLU A 28 5.66 7.63 -6.51
CA GLU A 28 4.71 8.46 -5.77
C GLU A 28 4.23 9.62 -6.64
N LYS A 29 2.90 9.82 -6.69
CA LYS A 29 2.28 10.94 -7.39
C LYS A 29 1.82 12.00 -6.39
N MET A 30 2.13 13.26 -6.71
CA MET A 30 1.66 14.44 -5.99
C MET A 30 1.02 15.41 -6.97
N THR A 31 0.06 16.19 -6.49
CA THR A 31 -0.54 17.33 -7.21
C THR A 31 -0.08 18.68 -6.67
N MET A 32 0.90 18.66 -5.75
CA MET A 32 1.40 19.87 -5.12
C MET A 32 2.21 20.69 -6.12
N GLU A 33 1.85 21.97 -6.24
CA GLU A 33 2.70 22.97 -6.88
C GLU A 33 3.71 23.49 -5.85
N PHE A 34 5.00 23.29 -6.13
CA PHE A 34 6.06 23.77 -5.26
C PHE A 34 6.15 25.29 -5.32
N SER A 35 6.34 25.92 -4.16
CA SER A 35 6.38 27.39 -4.07
C SER A 35 7.67 27.99 -4.60
N GLY A 36 8.71 27.19 -4.89
CA GLY A 36 10.03 27.67 -5.34
C GLY A 36 10.87 28.30 -4.23
N GLU A 37 10.23 28.66 -3.12
CA GLU A 37 10.84 29.20 -1.91
C GLU A 37 10.36 28.47 -0.64
N GLY A 38 11.04 28.75 0.47
CA GLY A 38 10.63 28.31 1.80
C GLY A 38 11.66 27.47 2.55
N GLU A 39 11.31 27.17 3.80
CA GLU A 39 12.22 26.52 4.74
C GLU A 39 12.36 25.02 4.52
N HIS A 40 11.49 24.42 3.68
CA HIS A 40 11.54 23.01 3.35
C HIS A 40 12.17 22.76 2.00
N LEU A 41 13.07 21.79 1.99
CA LEU A 41 13.68 21.24 0.79
C LEU A 41 13.02 19.91 0.45
N TYR A 42 12.42 19.83 -0.72
CA TYR A 42 11.77 18.64 -1.24
C TYR A 42 12.74 17.90 -2.17
N LEU A 43 12.90 16.61 -1.91
CA LEU A 43 13.82 15.72 -2.61
C LEU A 43 13.02 14.58 -3.20
N PHE A 44 12.92 14.52 -4.52
CA PHE A 44 12.35 13.36 -5.20
C PHE A 44 13.46 12.35 -5.38
N ILE A 45 13.37 11.24 -4.64
CA ILE A 45 14.45 10.27 -4.53
C ILE A 45 14.00 8.95 -5.13
N GLU A 46 14.79 8.43 -6.04
CA GLU A 46 14.76 7.04 -6.46
C GLU A 46 15.60 6.20 -5.48
N LYS A 47 15.04 5.09 -5.02
CA LYS A 47 15.74 4.13 -4.17
C LYS A 47 15.60 2.70 -4.70
N THR A 48 16.63 1.90 -4.46
CA THR A 48 16.64 0.45 -4.69
C THR A 48 17.23 -0.25 -3.47
N GLY A 49 16.58 -1.30 -2.97
CA GLY A 49 17.11 -2.12 -1.87
C GLY A 49 17.08 -1.48 -0.46
N GLN A 50 16.65 -0.21 -0.35
CA GLN A 50 16.61 0.53 0.90
C GLN A 50 15.20 0.74 1.44
N ASN A 51 15.08 0.83 2.77
CA ASN A 51 13.85 1.21 3.47
C ASN A 51 13.70 2.74 3.51
N THR A 52 12.46 3.25 3.42
CA THR A 52 12.18 4.69 3.49
C THR A 52 12.73 5.35 4.76
N GLU A 53 12.61 4.68 5.92
CA GLU A 53 13.11 5.19 7.20
C GLU A 53 14.64 5.27 7.27
N PHE A 54 15.33 4.35 6.62
CA PHE A 54 16.79 4.39 6.54
C PHE A 54 17.25 5.63 5.77
N ILE A 55 16.66 5.87 4.60
CA ILE A 55 16.96 7.06 3.80
C ILE A 55 16.65 8.33 4.60
N ALA A 56 15.52 8.39 5.29
CA ALA A 56 15.18 9.57 6.11
C ALA A 56 16.26 9.87 7.17
N LYS A 57 16.84 8.85 7.80
CA LYS A 57 17.96 9.01 8.74
C LYS A 57 19.24 9.47 8.05
N GLN A 58 19.57 8.90 6.89
CA GLN A 58 20.74 9.30 6.10
C GLN A 58 20.63 10.76 5.63
N LEU A 59 19.45 11.19 5.19
CA LEU A 59 19.18 12.59 4.85
C LEU A 59 19.33 13.50 6.07
N ALA A 60 18.80 13.10 7.23
CA ALA A 60 18.94 13.88 8.45
C ALA A 60 20.42 14.10 8.81
N HIS A 61 21.23 13.05 8.68
CA HIS A 61 22.67 13.12 8.87
C HIS A 61 23.34 14.04 7.84
N TYR A 62 23.06 13.83 6.55
CA TYR A 62 23.62 14.64 5.45
C TYR A 62 23.36 16.14 5.63
N PHE A 63 22.12 16.51 5.97
CA PHE A 63 21.75 17.91 6.17
C PHE A 63 22.08 18.44 7.56
N GLY A 64 22.58 17.61 8.49
CA GLY A 64 22.83 18.00 9.87
C GLY A 64 21.56 18.48 10.60
N VAL A 65 20.42 17.83 10.36
CA VAL A 65 19.12 18.13 10.98
C VAL A 65 18.66 16.98 11.86
N LYS A 66 17.60 17.18 12.66
CA LYS A 66 17.06 16.09 13.49
C LYS A 66 16.26 15.12 12.61
N PRO A 67 16.17 13.82 12.97
CA PRO A 67 15.34 12.87 12.23
C PRO A 67 13.88 13.30 12.05
N MET A 68 13.32 14.03 13.01
CA MET A 68 11.95 14.57 12.95
C MET A 68 11.78 15.70 11.93
N ASP A 69 12.87 16.34 11.49
CA ASP A 69 12.89 17.40 10.48
C ASP A 69 12.82 16.83 9.05
N VAL A 70 13.02 15.51 8.91
CA VAL A 70 12.82 14.77 7.66
C VAL A 70 11.44 14.10 7.68
N SER A 71 10.72 14.23 6.59
CA SER A 71 9.36 13.71 6.44
C SER A 71 9.09 13.18 5.04
N TYR A 72 8.06 12.36 4.92
CA TYR A 72 7.67 11.67 3.70
C TYR A 72 6.20 11.25 3.81
N SER A 73 5.53 11.04 2.67
CA SER A 73 4.08 10.80 2.65
C SER A 73 3.70 9.38 3.04
N GLY A 74 4.44 8.39 2.55
CA GLY A 74 4.18 6.97 2.81
C GLY A 74 5.46 6.14 2.84
N MET A 75 5.38 4.94 3.42
CA MET A 75 6.44 3.96 3.30
C MET A 75 6.38 3.31 1.92
N LYS A 76 7.54 2.94 1.37
CA LYS A 76 7.68 2.23 0.11
C LYS A 76 8.47 0.95 0.32
N ASP A 77 8.19 -0.07 -0.50
CA ASP A 77 8.79 -1.40 -0.40
C ASP A 77 10.31 -1.37 -0.54
N ARG A 78 11.02 -2.20 0.26
CA ARG A 78 12.48 -2.35 0.16
C ARG A 78 12.91 -3.03 -1.14
N TRP A 79 12.25 -4.15 -1.45
CA TRP A 79 12.48 -4.98 -2.63
C TRP A 79 11.70 -4.47 -3.83
N ALA A 80 12.06 -3.26 -4.26
CA ALA A 80 11.45 -2.51 -5.34
C ALA A 80 12.37 -1.36 -5.75
N VAL A 81 12.25 -0.91 -7.00
CA VAL A 81 12.71 0.43 -7.38
C VAL A 81 11.59 1.40 -7.07
N THR A 82 11.83 2.40 -6.22
CA THR A 82 10.75 3.33 -5.84
C THR A 82 11.20 4.77 -5.91
N ARG A 83 10.36 5.63 -6.46
CA ARG A 83 10.50 7.08 -6.39
C ARG A 83 9.50 7.67 -5.42
N GLN A 84 9.98 8.48 -4.49
CA GLN A 84 9.12 9.15 -3.52
C GLN A 84 9.70 10.50 -3.11
N TRP A 85 8.83 11.37 -2.61
CA TRP A 85 9.28 12.64 -2.05
C TRP A 85 9.66 12.51 -0.59
N PHE A 86 10.72 13.22 -0.24
CA PHE A 86 11.09 13.56 1.13
C PHE A 86 11.06 15.08 1.27
N SER A 87 10.67 15.57 2.44
CA SER A 87 10.79 16.98 2.80
C SER A 87 11.71 17.11 4.01
N VAL A 88 12.72 17.96 3.89
CA VAL A 88 13.71 18.25 4.93
C VAL A 88 13.56 19.71 5.36
N TYR A 89 13.33 19.95 6.64
CA TYR A 89 13.32 21.31 7.19
C TYR A 89 14.75 21.83 7.33
N VAL A 90 15.14 22.80 6.52
CA VAL A 90 16.53 23.31 6.43
C VAL A 90 16.68 24.77 6.89
N ARG A 91 15.63 25.39 7.44
CA ARG A 91 15.65 26.77 7.99
C ARG A 91 16.22 27.80 7.01
N ASN A 92 15.85 27.70 5.73
CA ASN A 92 16.34 28.53 4.62
C ASN A 92 17.84 28.42 4.28
N ARG A 93 18.59 27.45 4.82
CA ARG A 93 19.96 27.17 4.35
C ARG A 93 19.97 26.92 2.84
N GLN A 94 20.91 27.54 2.14
CA GLN A 94 21.12 27.33 0.71
C GLN A 94 22.12 26.20 0.48
N PHE A 95 21.97 25.50 -0.64
CA PHE A 95 22.84 24.41 -1.06
C PHE A 95 23.15 24.62 -2.54
N ASP A 96 24.43 24.80 -2.87
CA ASP A 96 24.87 24.99 -4.26
C ASP A 96 24.68 23.70 -5.08
N SER A 97 24.90 22.55 -4.43
CA SER A 97 24.62 21.23 -4.97
C SER A 97 24.25 20.27 -3.85
N ILE A 98 23.52 19.21 -4.20
CA ILE A 98 23.16 18.11 -3.30
C ILE A 98 23.61 16.83 -3.96
N ASP A 99 24.61 16.20 -3.37
CA ASP A 99 25.11 14.92 -3.80
C ASP A 99 24.73 13.85 -2.78
N LEU A 100 23.83 12.96 -3.19
CA LEU A 100 23.38 11.81 -2.40
C LEU A 100 24.05 10.50 -2.82
N SER A 101 25.08 10.53 -3.68
CA SER A 101 25.77 9.34 -4.18
C SER A 101 26.44 8.52 -3.08
N GLY A 102 26.79 9.15 -1.94
CA GLY A 102 27.29 8.46 -0.75
C GLY A 102 26.24 7.64 0.00
N ILE A 103 24.96 7.71 -0.38
CA ILE A 103 23.89 6.88 0.18
C ILE A 103 23.62 5.72 -0.78
N GLU A 104 23.93 4.50 -0.33
CA GLU A 104 23.80 3.30 -1.14
C GLU A 104 22.38 3.13 -1.71
N GLY A 105 22.30 2.86 -3.02
CA GLY A 105 21.04 2.57 -3.71
C GLY A 105 20.10 3.78 -3.80
N VAL A 106 20.60 5.00 -3.61
CA VAL A 106 19.82 6.25 -3.64
C VAL A 106 20.30 7.16 -4.78
N ARG A 107 19.34 7.74 -5.49
CA ARG A 107 19.58 8.74 -6.53
C ARG A 107 18.59 9.90 -6.38
N LEU A 108 19.11 11.13 -6.35
CA LEU A 108 18.27 12.33 -6.43
C LEU A 108 17.77 12.49 -7.88
N VAL A 109 16.45 12.59 -8.04
CA VAL A 109 15.78 12.74 -9.34
C VAL A 109 15.37 14.20 -9.54
N GLU A 110 14.81 14.83 -8.51
CA GLU A 110 14.31 16.19 -8.56
C GLU A 110 14.49 16.90 -7.22
N LEU A 111 14.67 18.21 -7.28
CA LEU A 111 14.81 19.10 -6.13
C LEU A 111 13.80 20.23 -6.25
N ALA A 112 13.12 20.52 -5.15
CA ALA A 112 12.21 21.66 -5.08
C ALA A 112 12.24 22.32 -3.70
N ARG A 113 11.72 23.54 -3.63
CA ARG A 113 11.53 24.30 -2.39
C ARG A 113 10.06 24.44 -2.09
N HIS A 114 9.72 24.32 -0.81
CA HIS A 114 8.36 24.58 -0.36
C HIS A 114 8.29 25.26 1.01
N ASN A 115 7.19 25.95 1.26
CA ASN A 115 6.91 26.59 2.55
C ASN A 115 6.38 25.62 3.60
N LYS A 116 5.79 24.48 3.20
CA LYS A 116 5.16 23.52 4.11
C LYS A 116 5.89 22.18 4.14
N LYS A 117 5.92 21.58 5.34
CA LYS A 117 6.38 20.21 5.57
C LYS A 117 5.45 19.20 4.89
N LEU A 118 6.03 18.21 4.22
CA LEU A 118 5.30 17.06 3.67
C LEU A 118 4.73 16.22 4.81
N ARG A 119 3.42 16.00 4.82
CA ARG A 119 2.77 15.16 5.84
C ARG A 119 2.43 13.78 5.31
N ARG A 120 2.17 12.87 6.25
CA ARG A 120 1.72 11.51 5.96
C ARG A 120 0.41 11.56 5.19
N GLY A 121 0.33 10.81 4.09
CA GLY A 121 -0.89 10.69 3.29
C GLY A 121 -1.18 11.85 2.34
N GLU A 122 -0.27 12.82 2.17
CA GLU A 122 -0.45 13.93 1.22
C GLU A 122 -0.21 13.54 -0.26
N HIS A 123 0.19 12.29 -0.53
CA HIS A 123 0.30 11.81 -1.91
C HIS A 123 -1.10 11.53 -2.46
N VAL A 124 -1.29 11.75 -3.76
CA VAL A 124 -2.59 11.50 -4.42
C VAL A 124 -2.70 10.09 -4.99
N GLY A 125 -1.61 9.33 -4.98
CA GLY A 125 -1.58 7.97 -5.50
C GLY A 125 -0.17 7.51 -5.77
N ASN A 126 -0.06 6.35 -6.40
CA ASN A 126 1.20 5.81 -6.87
C ASN A 126 1.01 5.26 -8.28
N TYR A 127 1.97 5.57 -9.16
CA TYR A 127 2.13 4.88 -10.42
C TYR A 127 2.91 3.60 -10.19
N PHE A 128 2.49 2.54 -10.87
CA PHE A 128 3.13 1.24 -10.85
C PHE A 128 3.57 0.87 -12.26
N ARG A 129 4.78 0.33 -12.35
CA ARG A 129 5.21 -0.50 -13.48
C ARG A 129 5.64 -1.84 -12.90
N LEU A 130 4.86 -2.88 -13.15
CA LEU A 130 5.09 -4.22 -12.61
C LEU A 130 5.43 -5.18 -13.74
N VAL A 131 6.42 -6.04 -13.52
CA VAL A 131 6.77 -7.14 -14.41
C VAL A 131 6.42 -8.45 -13.70
N VAL A 132 5.59 -9.24 -14.38
CA VAL A 132 5.16 -10.57 -13.94
C VAL A 132 5.76 -11.58 -14.92
N ARG A 133 6.51 -12.55 -14.40
CA ARG A 133 7.31 -13.51 -15.19
C ARG A 133 6.72 -14.92 -15.17
N GLY A 134 7.05 -15.70 -16.19
CA GLY A 134 6.54 -17.06 -16.38
C GLY A 134 5.11 -17.07 -16.91
N VAL A 135 4.72 -16.03 -17.65
CA VAL A 135 3.35 -15.84 -18.13
C VAL A 135 3.36 -15.69 -19.65
N SER A 136 2.58 -16.52 -20.33
CA SER A 136 2.33 -16.40 -21.76
C SER A 136 1.04 -15.63 -22.04
N GLN A 137 0.98 -14.97 -23.19
CA GLN A 137 -0.24 -14.30 -23.64
C GLN A 137 -1.31 -15.32 -24.03
N THR A 138 -2.32 -15.49 -23.16
CA THR A 138 -3.49 -16.35 -23.41
C THR A 138 -4.76 -15.51 -23.57
N ALA A 139 -5.76 -16.05 -24.26
CA ALA A 139 -7.05 -15.37 -24.41
C ALA A 139 -7.72 -15.07 -23.06
N ASP A 140 -7.62 -16.01 -22.12
CA ASP A 140 -8.16 -15.88 -20.77
C ASP A 140 -7.51 -14.75 -19.96
N LEU A 141 -6.17 -14.64 -20.02
CA LEU A 141 -5.45 -13.55 -19.38
C LEU A 141 -5.81 -12.19 -20.00
N LEU A 142 -5.91 -12.12 -21.31
CA LEU A 142 -6.34 -10.90 -21.99
C LEU A 142 -7.75 -10.48 -21.56
N SER A 143 -8.70 -11.41 -21.46
CA SER A 143 -10.04 -11.14 -20.94
C SER A 143 -10.03 -10.64 -19.50
N GLY A 144 -9.19 -11.21 -18.63
CA GLY A 144 -9.01 -10.73 -17.26
C GLY A 144 -8.43 -9.30 -17.18
N LEU A 145 -7.44 -9.00 -18.03
CA LEU A 145 -6.84 -7.67 -18.13
C LEU A 145 -7.85 -6.62 -18.62
N GLU A 146 -8.65 -6.95 -19.65
CA GLU A 146 -9.74 -6.09 -20.12
C GLU A 146 -10.82 -5.90 -19.04
N TYR A 147 -11.19 -6.96 -18.32
CA TYR A 147 -12.15 -6.87 -17.22
C TYR A 147 -11.68 -5.86 -16.16
N ILE A 148 -10.41 -5.94 -15.73
CA ILE A 148 -9.83 -5.00 -14.76
C ILE A 148 -9.80 -3.58 -15.31
N ARG A 149 -9.50 -3.40 -16.62
CA ARG A 149 -9.51 -2.08 -17.25
C ARG A 149 -10.89 -1.43 -17.18
N GLU A 150 -11.95 -2.19 -17.44
CA GLU A 150 -13.33 -1.69 -17.49
C GLU A 150 -13.94 -1.52 -16.08
N HIS A 151 -13.72 -2.50 -15.20
CA HIS A 151 -14.44 -2.60 -13.92
C HIS A 151 -13.58 -2.23 -12.71
N GLY A 152 -12.27 -2.22 -12.83
CA GLY A 152 -11.34 -2.19 -11.70
C GLY A 152 -11.25 -3.56 -11.01
N PHE A 153 -10.83 -3.56 -9.75
CA PHE A 153 -10.66 -4.79 -8.97
C PHE A 153 -11.14 -4.60 -7.51
N PRO A 154 -11.46 -5.70 -6.79
CA PRO A 154 -11.76 -5.66 -5.37
C PRO A 154 -10.60 -5.06 -4.56
N ASN A 155 -10.88 -4.02 -3.79
CA ASN A 155 -9.90 -3.23 -3.04
C ASN A 155 -9.45 -3.89 -1.73
N TYR A 156 -9.14 -5.18 -1.78
CA TYR A 156 -8.64 -5.94 -0.64
C TYR A 156 -7.36 -5.33 -0.07
N PHE A 157 -7.18 -5.46 1.25
CA PHE A 157 -5.87 -5.33 1.86
C PHE A 157 -5.02 -6.55 1.51
N GLY A 158 -3.82 -6.31 0.97
CA GLY A 158 -2.90 -7.39 0.62
C GLY A 158 -2.43 -8.21 1.82
N VAL A 159 -2.07 -9.48 1.57
CA VAL A 159 -1.73 -10.47 2.61
C VAL A 159 -0.62 -10.03 3.57
N GLN A 160 0.33 -9.23 3.09
CA GLN A 160 1.43 -8.66 3.89
C GLN A 160 0.93 -7.82 5.08
N ARG A 161 -0.29 -7.25 4.99
CA ARG A 161 -0.92 -6.49 6.08
C ARG A 161 -1.17 -7.33 7.33
N PHE A 162 -1.38 -8.63 7.17
CA PHE A 162 -1.66 -9.56 8.26
C PHE A 162 -0.38 -10.19 8.85
N GLY A 163 0.80 -9.78 8.39
CA GLY A 163 2.08 -10.36 8.76
C GLY A 163 2.33 -11.70 8.06
N ARG A 164 3.54 -12.27 8.22
CA ARG A 164 3.84 -13.63 7.74
C ARG A 164 2.85 -14.61 8.37
N ASP A 165 2.20 -15.43 7.56
CA ASP A 165 1.24 -16.47 7.99
C ASP A 165 0.11 -15.97 8.92
N ASN A 166 -0.36 -14.74 8.73
CA ASN A 166 -1.42 -14.12 9.55
C ASN A 166 -1.05 -13.91 11.03
N GLN A 167 0.25 -13.93 11.37
CA GLN A 167 0.70 -13.76 12.76
C GLN A 167 0.20 -12.47 13.42
N ASN A 168 0.02 -11.37 12.67
CA ASN A 168 -0.48 -10.13 13.28
C ASN A 168 -1.94 -10.27 13.72
N LEU A 169 -2.77 -11.00 12.95
CA LEU A 169 -4.17 -11.24 13.30
C LEU A 169 -4.27 -12.16 14.52
N GLU A 170 -3.50 -13.24 14.56
CA GLU A 170 -3.51 -14.16 15.70
C GLU A 170 -2.97 -13.50 16.97
N ARG A 171 -1.90 -12.70 16.87
CA ARG A 171 -1.41 -11.92 18.01
C ARG A 171 -2.40 -10.85 18.45
N ALA A 172 -3.16 -10.25 17.52
CA ALA A 172 -4.22 -9.31 17.87
C ALA A 172 -5.32 -10.00 18.71
N LYS A 173 -5.76 -11.20 18.31
CA LYS A 173 -6.74 -11.99 19.07
C LYS A 173 -6.25 -12.28 20.49
N ARG A 174 -5.03 -12.82 20.63
CA ARG A 174 -4.41 -13.09 21.93
C ARG A 174 -4.26 -11.84 22.80
N TRP A 175 -3.93 -10.70 22.17
CA TRP A 175 -3.87 -9.43 22.87
C TRP A 175 -5.25 -8.96 23.34
N PHE A 176 -6.29 -9.07 22.50
CA PHE A 176 -7.66 -8.72 22.87
C PHE A 176 -8.22 -9.62 23.98
N ALA A 177 -7.79 -10.88 24.03
CA ALA A 177 -8.07 -11.82 25.11
C ALA A 177 -7.27 -11.54 26.40
N GLY A 178 -6.29 -10.63 26.36
CA GLY A 178 -5.46 -10.27 27.51
C GLY A 178 -4.30 -11.23 27.78
N GLU A 179 -4.01 -12.16 26.88
CA GLU A 179 -2.95 -13.17 27.04
C GLU A 179 -1.54 -12.62 26.86
N ILE A 180 -1.40 -11.52 26.11
CA ILE A 180 -0.09 -10.91 25.80
C ILE A 180 -0.10 -9.41 26.04
N LYS A 181 1.07 -8.88 26.41
CA LYS A 181 1.34 -7.43 26.42
C LYS A 181 1.92 -7.00 25.08
N VAL A 182 1.60 -5.78 24.65
CA VAL A 182 2.00 -5.24 23.35
C VAL A 182 2.52 -3.81 23.49
N SER A 183 3.57 -3.48 22.74
CA SER A 183 4.12 -2.12 22.67
C SER A 183 3.20 -1.18 21.89
N ARG A 184 3.38 0.14 22.04
CA ARG A 184 2.59 1.15 21.30
C ARG A 184 2.65 0.96 19.79
N SER A 185 3.82 0.60 19.25
CA SER A 185 4.00 0.32 17.82
C SER A 185 3.21 -0.93 17.41
N GLN A 186 3.34 -2.02 18.16
CA GLN A 186 2.61 -3.28 17.91
C GLN A 186 1.09 -3.09 17.95
N ARG A 187 0.57 -2.26 18.87
CA ARG A 187 -0.87 -1.93 18.95
C ARG A 187 -1.40 -1.43 17.61
N SER A 188 -0.71 -0.46 16.99
CA SER A 188 -1.16 0.12 15.72
C SER A 188 -1.21 -0.93 14.60
N PHE A 189 -0.19 -1.80 14.51
CA PHE A 189 -0.16 -2.89 13.54
C PHE A 189 -1.29 -3.90 13.75
N TYR A 190 -1.53 -4.33 14.99
CA TYR A 190 -2.56 -5.32 15.30
C TYR A 190 -3.98 -4.79 15.08
N LEU A 191 -4.25 -3.54 15.50
CA LEU A 191 -5.54 -2.89 15.24
C LEU A 191 -5.79 -2.72 13.73
N SER A 192 -4.75 -2.33 12.98
CA SER A 192 -4.85 -2.24 11.52
C SER A 192 -5.13 -3.60 10.89
N ALA A 193 -4.45 -4.66 11.34
CA ALA A 193 -4.64 -6.01 10.80
C ALA A 193 -6.07 -6.52 11.02
N VAL A 194 -6.66 -6.32 12.20
CA VAL A 194 -8.04 -6.74 12.49
C VAL A 194 -9.05 -5.98 11.64
N ARG A 195 -8.93 -4.64 11.52
CA ARG A 195 -9.83 -3.83 10.68
C ARG A 195 -9.76 -4.25 9.21
N SER A 196 -8.55 -4.45 8.71
CA SER A 196 -8.32 -4.92 7.35
C SER A 196 -8.88 -6.31 7.11
N TYR A 197 -8.83 -7.19 8.11
CA TYR A 197 -9.36 -8.55 8.00
C TYR A 197 -10.89 -8.53 7.87
N LEU A 198 -11.56 -7.82 8.79
CA LEU A 198 -13.02 -7.70 8.75
C LEU A 198 -13.51 -7.06 7.44
N PHE A 199 -12.80 -6.03 6.95
CA PHE A 199 -13.11 -5.42 5.65
C PHE A 199 -12.94 -6.41 4.50
N ASN A 200 -11.86 -7.20 4.47
CA ASN A 200 -11.63 -8.18 3.42
C ASN A 200 -12.72 -9.27 3.41
N ILE A 201 -13.19 -9.73 4.57
CA ILE A 201 -14.27 -10.73 4.62
C ILE A 201 -15.58 -10.13 4.12
N MET A 202 -15.94 -8.92 4.55
CA MET A 202 -17.15 -8.25 4.05
C MET A 202 -17.08 -8.00 2.53
N LEU A 203 -15.93 -7.56 2.01
CA LEU A 203 -15.73 -7.39 0.58
C LEU A 203 -15.76 -8.75 -0.15
N ALA A 204 -15.31 -9.84 0.46
CA ALA A 204 -15.44 -11.19 -0.12
C ALA A 204 -16.89 -11.56 -0.37
N ASP A 205 -17.77 -11.34 0.61
CA ASP A 205 -19.20 -11.59 0.47
C ASP A 205 -19.79 -10.77 -0.69
N LYS A 206 -19.42 -9.48 -0.78
CA LYS A 206 -19.87 -8.57 -1.86
C LYS A 206 -19.31 -8.89 -3.25
N VAL A 207 -18.15 -9.53 -3.31
CA VAL A 207 -17.60 -10.01 -4.59
C VAL A 207 -18.36 -11.25 -5.06
N GLN A 208 -18.72 -12.15 -4.14
CA GLN A 208 -19.47 -13.36 -4.47
C GLN A 208 -20.90 -13.07 -4.96
N ASP A 209 -21.57 -12.06 -4.40
CA ASP A 209 -22.92 -11.65 -4.81
C ASP A 209 -22.93 -10.59 -5.93
N GLY A 210 -21.76 -10.11 -6.36
CA GLY A 210 -21.59 -9.10 -7.41
C GLY A 210 -21.92 -7.66 -7.00
N THR A 211 -22.34 -7.41 -5.76
CA THR A 211 -22.75 -6.08 -5.28
C THR A 211 -21.60 -5.09 -5.12
N TRP A 212 -20.35 -5.57 -5.07
CA TRP A 212 -19.14 -4.73 -4.97
C TRP A 212 -18.98 -3.71 -6.11
N LEU A 213 -19.61 -3.94 -7.27
CA LEU A 213 -19.60 -3.00 -8.41
C LEU A 213 -20.53 -1.80 -8.21
N VAL A 214 -21.60 -1.98 -7.43
CA VAL A 214 -22.64 -0.97 -7.19
C VAL A 214 -22.42 -0.28 -5.84
N ALA A 215 -21.95 -1.02 -4.84
CA ALA A 215 -21.63 -0.48 -3.52
C ALA A 215 -20.39 0.44 -3.60
N SER A 216 -20.50 1.67 -3.10
CA SER A 216 -19.41 2.66 -3.16
C SER A 216 -18.25 2.27 -2.25
N ASP A 217 -18.53 2.09 -0.96
CA ASP A 217 -17.53 1.85 0.08
C ASP A 217 -18.05 1.00 1.24
N GLY A 218 -17.12 0.46 2.01
CA GLY A 218 -17.36 -0.33 3.21
C GLY A 218 -16.71 0.23 4.46
N PRO A 219 -17.17 -0.21 5.63
CA PRO A 219 -16.68 0.26 6.91
C PRO A 219 -15.37 -0.44 7.28
N LEU A 220 -14.34 0.35 7.54
CA LEU A 220 -13.25 -0.07 8.43
C LEU A 220 -13.75 0.13 9.86
N TYR A 221 -14.08 -0.97 10.55
CA TYR A 221 -14.73 -0.94 11.86
C TYR A 221 -14.12 0.09 12.83
N GLY A 222 -15.00 0.82 13.52
CA GLY A 222 -14.67 1.76 14.57
C GLY A 222 -15.91 2.46 15.12
N ASP A 223 -15.68 3.28 16.15
CA ASP A 223 -16.64 4.16 16.77
C ASP A 223 -17.08 5.24 15.78
N ASP A 224 -18.36 5.59 15.79
CA ASP A 224 -18.89 6.59 14.86
C ASP A 224 -18.22 7.95 15.07
N ALA A 225 -18.02 8.68 13.97
CA ALA A 225 -17.37 9.98 13.97
C ALA A 225 -18.27 11.03 13.30
N PRO A 226 -18.23 12.29 13.78
CA PRO A 226 -18.97 13.38 13.14
C PRO A 226 -18.61 13.52 11.66
N GLY A 227 -19.62 13.71 10.81
CA GLY A 227 -19.43 13.92 9.37
C GLY A 227 -19.15 12.67 8.54
N LEU A 228 -19.15 11.48 9.15
CA LEU A 228 -19.10 10.20 8.44
C LEU A 228 -20.46 9.51 8.51
N ALA A 229 -20.87 8.87 7.41
CA ALA A 229 -22.05 8.01 7.42
C ALA A 229 -21.87 6.90 8.47
N PRO A 230 -22.87 6.69 9.36
CA PRO A 230 -22.80 5.61 10.34
C PRO A 230 -22.84 4.25 9.65
N LYS A 231 -22.48 3.21 10.41
CA LYS A 231 -22.59 1.84 9.91
C LYS A 231 -24.06 1.48 9.63
N THR A 232 -24.34 0.84 8.50
CA THR A 232 -25.69 0.37 8.15
C THR A 232 -26.11 -0.81 9.03
N ASP A 233 -27.40 -1.18 9.01
CA ASP A 233 -27.89 -2.37 9.73
C ASP A 233 -27.25 -3.66 9.22
N GLU A 234 -27.01 -3.76 7.91
CA GLU A 234 -26.27 -4.87 7.28
C GLU A 234 -24.84 -4.94 7.82
N GLU A 235 -24.15 -3.80 7.87
CA GLU A 235 -22.77 -3.72 8.37
C GLU A 235 -22.70 -4.06 9.86
N ASN A 236 -23.66 -3.59 10.67
CA ASN A 236 -23.74 -3.93 12.08
C ASN A 236 -24.04 -5.43 12.29
N ALA A 237 -24.93 -6.02 11.50
CA ALA A 237 -25.22 -7.45 11.52
C ALA A 237 -24.00 -8.29 11.14
N PHE A 238 -23.20 -7.86 10.17
CA PHE A 238 -21.93 -8.48 9.83
C PHE A 238 -20.96 -8.44 11.02
N PHE A 239 -20.75 -7.26 11.63
CA PHE A 239 -19.81 -7.10 12.74
C PHE A 239 -20.24 -7.88 14.00
N ALA A 240 -21.54 -8.07 14.21
CA ALA A 240 -22.07 -8.88 15.30
C ALA A 240 -21.62 -10.35 15.26
N GLN A 241 -21.22 -10.86 14.07
CA GLN A 241 -20.67 -12.21 13.90
C GLN A 241 -19.23 -12.34 14.44
N TYR A 242 -18.55 -11.22 14.71
CA TYR A 242 -17.16 -11.17 15.18
C TYR A 242 -17.00 -10.44 16.53
N PRO A 243 -17.74 -10.84 17.58
CA PRO A 243 -17.88 -10.05 18.81
C PRO A 243 -16.56 -9.80 19.55
N GLU A 244 -15.61 -10.75 19.50
CA GLU A 244 -14.31 -10.62 20.15
C GLU A 244 -13.43 -9.55 19.48
N LEU A 245 -13.38 -9.58 18.14
CA LEU A 245 -12.61 -8.62 17.34
C LEU A 245 -13.18 -7.21 17.48
N VAL A 246 -14.50 -7.10 17.39
CA VAL A 246 -15.25 -5.85 17.54
C VAL A 246 -15.04 -5.25 18.93
N ARG A 247 -15.19 -6.04 19.99
CA ARG A 247 -14.94 -5.59 21.38
C ARG A 247 -13.51 -5.12 21.56
N GLY A 248 -12.54 -5.82 20.97
CA GLY A 248 -11.12 -5.43 21.02
C GLY A 248 -10.85 -4.10 20.33
N LEU A 249 -11.42 -3.89 19.15
CA LEU A 249 -11.31 -2.61 18.42
C LEU A 249 -11.97 -1.45 19.17
N HIS A 250 -13.19 -1.65 19.70
CA HIS A 250 -13.92 -0.64 20.47
C HIS A 250 -13.17 -0.24 21.76
N LYS A 251 -12.62 -1.21 22.50
CA LYS A 251 -11.78 -0.93 23.69
C LYS A 251 -10.55 -0.05 23.36
N ASN A 252 -10.09 -0.09 22.10
CA ASN A 252 -8.96 0.70 21.62
C ASN A 252 -9.38 1.98 20.88
N ARG A 253 -10.67 2.36 20.92
CA ARG A 253 -11.21 3.63 20.42
C ARG A 253 -10.83 3.92 18.96
N MET A 254 -10.89 2.89 18.12
CA MET A 254 -10.67 3.06 16.69
C MET A 254 -11.84 3.87 16.11
N THR A 255 -11.55 4.94 15.37
CA THR A 255 -12.59 5.69 14.67
C THR A 255 -13.02 4.99 13.39
N LEU A 256 -14.32 4.97 13.11
CA LEU A 256 -14.89 4.51 11.85
C LEU A 256 -14.22 5.23 10.67
N ALA A 257 -13.93 4.49 9.62
CA ALA A 257 -13.50 5.05 8.35
C ALA A 257 -14.19 4.29 7.21
N ARG A 258 -14.37 4.94 6.07
CA ARG A 258 -14.89 4.29 4.86
C ARG A 258 -13.74 3.95 3.92
N ARG A 259 -13.84 2.81 3.24
CA ARG A 259 -12.88 2.36 2.24
C ARG A 259 -13.65 1.88 1.01
N PRO A 260 -13.33 2.36 -0.20
CA PRO A 260 -13.97 1.89 -1.43
C PRO A 260 -13.86 0.37 -1.57
N TYR A 261 -14.94 -0.31 -1.94
CA TYR A 261 -14.91 -1.74 -2.26
C TYR A 261 -14.20 -2.02 -3.58
N ARG A 262 -14.34 -1.08 -4.52
CA ARG A 262 -13.75 -1.13 -5.86
C ARG A 262 -12.55 -0.20 -5.97
N MET A 263 -11.50 -0.67 -6.63
CA MET A 263 -10.34 0.15 -6.97
C MET A 263 -10.16 0.16 -8.49
N PRO A 264 -10.39 1.31 -9.15
CA PRO A 264 -10.03 1.50 -10.55
C PRO A 264 -8.50 1.44 -10.73
N ALA A 265 -8.05 0.80 -11.82
CA ALA A 265 -6.67 0.90 -12.28
C ALA A 265 -6.60 2.00 -13.35
N GLU A 266 -6.24 3.21 -12.96
CA GLU A 266 -6.22 4.35 -13.90
C GLU A 266 -5.05 4.23 -14.87
N ASN A 267 -5.28 4.60 -16.14
CA ASN A 267 -4.31 4.46 -17.22
C ASN A 267 -3.74 3.03 -17.34
N PHE A 268 -4.60 2.02 -17.14
CA PHE A 268 -4.18 0.62 -17.16
C PHE A 268 -3.83 0.14 -18.57
N SER A 269 -2.55 -0.15 -18.77
CA SER A 269 -2.01 -0.70 -20.01
C SER A 269 -1.03 -1.84 -19.72
N TRP A 270 -0.79 -2.64 -20.75
CA TRP A 270 0.10 -3.78 -20.64
C TRP A 270 0.83 -4.06 -21.95
N SER A 271 1.94 -4.76 -21.84
CA SER A 271 2.68 -5.32 -22.97
C SER A 271 3.25 -6.69 -22.60
N PHE A 272 3.42 -7.54 -23.59
CA PHE A 272 4.10 -8.83 -23.45
C PHE A 272 5.48 -8.73 -24.11
N ASP A 273 6.48 -9.30 -23.45
CA ASP A 273 7.83 -9.47 -23.97
C ASP A 273 8.34 -10.85 -23.53
N ASP A 274 8.62 -11.74 -24.48
CA ASP A 274 8.93 -13.15 -24.26
C ASP A 274 7.96 -13.86 -23.28
N ASP A 275 8.41 -14.13 -22.05
CA ASP A 275 7.70 -14.81 -20.96
C ASP A 275 7.27 -13.86 -19.84
N ALA A 276 7.25 -12.55 -20.11
CA ALA A 276 6.95 -11.51 -19.16
C ALA A 276 5.79 -10.62 -19.60
N LEU A 277 4.88 -10.38 -18.66
CA LEU A 277 3.83 -9.37 -18.75
C LEU A 277 4.28 -8.12 -17.99
N THR A 278 4.35 -6.98 -18.68
CA THR A 278 4.55 -5.68 -18.03
C THR A 278 3.22 -4.96 -17.92
N LEU A 279 2.88 -4.51 -16.71
CA LEU A 279 1.67 -3.75 -16.39
C LEU A 279 2.02 -2.32 -15.98
N HIS A 280 1.25 -1.36 -16.45
CA HIS A 280 1.34 0.04 -16.06
C HIS A 280 -0.02 0.54 -15.58
N PHE A 281 -0.08 1.20 -14.42
CA PHE A 281 -1.32 1.79 -13.90
C PHE A 281 -1.05 2.76 -12.75
N ASN A 282 -2.03 3.60 -12.43
CA ASN A 282 -2.05 4.39 -11.20
C ASN A 282 -3.09 3.84 -10.23
N LEU A 283 -2.77 3.86 -8.94
CA LEU A 283 -3.72 3.58 -7.87
C LEU A 283 -3.79 4.74 -6.88
N MET A 284 -4.99 4.97 -6.35
CA MET A 284 -5.23 5.90 -5.25
C MET A 284 -4.54 5.45 -3.94
N PRO A 285 -4.35 6.35 -2.96
CA PRO A 285 -3.70 6.03 -1.70
C PRO A 285 -4.42 4.91 -0.95
N GLY A 286 -3.64 4.02 -0.34
CA GLY A 286 -4.16 2.89 0.44
C GLY A 286 -4.67 1.71 -0.38
N ALA A 287 -4.58 1.76 -1.71
CA ALA A 287 -4.70 0.60 -2.58
C ALA A 287 -3.41 -0.22 -2.62
N PHE A 288 -3.50 -1.49 -3.03
CA PHE A 288 -2.35 -2.38 -3.14
C PHE A 288 -2.26 -2.97 -4.54
N ALA A 289 -1.10 -2.82 -5.17
CA ALA A 289 -0.82 -3.40 -6.49
C ALA A 289 -0.93 -4.93 -6.48
N THR A 290 -0.59 -5.57 -5.35
CA THR A 290 -0.73 -7.02 -5.18
C THR A 290 -2.18 -7.48 -5.22
N SER A 291 -3.15 -6.64 -4.84
CA SER A 291 -4.58 -6.97 -4.95
C SER A 291 -5.02 -7.02 -6.42
N LEU A 292 -4.51 -6.11 -7.26
CA LEU A 292 -4.72 -6.19 -8.72
C LEU A 292 -4.11 -7.46 -9.30
N LEU A 293 -2.85 -7.77 -8.95
CA LEU A 293 -2.19 -8.97 -9.47
C LEU A 293 -2.89 -10.27 -9.03
N SER A 294 -3.43 -10.31 -7.81
CA SER A 294 -4.14 -11.49 -7.29
C SER A 294 -5.46 -11.79 -8.01
N GLU A 295 -6.02 -10.82 -8.75
CA GLU A 295 -7.17 -11.06 -9.62
C GLU A 295 -6.82 -11.95 -10.82
N LEU A 296 -5.56 -11.95 -11.25
CA LEU A 296 -5.10 -12.63 -12.46
C LEU A 296 -4.21 -13.84 -12.16
N PHE A 297 -3.48 -13.82 -11.05
CA PHE A 297 -2.37 -14.74 -10.82
C PHE A 297 -2.41 -15.40 -9.44
N ASP A 298 -1.94 -16.64 -9.40
CA ASP A 298 -1.40 -17.28 -8.19
C ASP A 298 0.09 -16.91 -8.10
N LEU A 299 0.41 -15.92 -7.25
CA LEU A 299 1.70 -15.24 -7.26
C LEU A 299 2.72 -15.88 -6.31
N GLU A 300 3.91 -16.12 -6.85
CA GLU A 300 5.11 -16.37 -6.06
C GLU A 300 5.93 -15.07 -5.87
N ASP A 301 6.13 -14.66 -4.61
CA ASP A 301 7.01 -13.55 -4.24
C ASP A 301 8.48 -13.98 -4.19
N ALA A 302 9.22 -13.77 -5.28
CA ALA A 302 10.62 -14.18 -5.36
C ALA A 302 11.55 -13.43 -4.38
N SER A 303 11.13 -12.27 -3.85
CA SER A 303 11.94 -11.52 -2.87
C SER A 303 12.06 -12.24 -1.53
N THR A 304 11.13 -13.16 -1.22
CA THR A 304 11.18 -13.94 0.03
C THR A 304 12.38 -14.88 0.09
N ARG A 305 12.81 -15.44 -1.05
CA ARG A 305 14.00 -16.30 -1.15
C ARG A 305 15.27 -15.49 -0.89
N GLN A 306 15.36 -14.29 -1.48
CA GLN A 306 16.49 -13.37 -1.28
C GLN A 306 16.63 -12.87 0.17
N MET A 307 15.52 -12.78 0.92
CA MET A 307 15.54 -12.46 2.35
C MET A 307 16.05 -13.60 3.25
N ALA A 308 16.01 -14.85 2.79
CA ALA A 308 16.50 -16.00 3.55
C ALA A 308 18.01 -16.21 3.36
N GLU A 309 18.59 -15.62 2.32
CA GLU A 309 20.01 -15.71 1.95
C GLU A 309 20.86 -14.55 2.49
N GLN A 310 20.26 -13.58 3.19
CA GLN A 310 20.90 -12.39 3.80
C GLN A 310 20.68 -12.34 5.31
#